data_AF-A0A3M1Z218-F1
#
_entry.id   AF-A0A3M1Z218-F1
#
_cell.length_a   1.000
_cell.length_b   1.000
_cell.length_c   1.000
_cell.angle_alpha   90.00
_cell.angle_beta   90.00
_cell.angle_gamma   90.00
#
_symmetry.space_group_name_H-M   'P 1'
#
loop_
_entity.id
_entity.type
_entity.pdbx_description
1 polymer ?
#
loop_
_entity_poly.entity_id
_entity_poly.type
_entity_poly.pdbx_seq_one_letter_code
_entity_poly.pdbx_strand_id
1 'polypeptide(L)'
;MRKQYRWLLIFLLLYTFSAAAQEGTEVPVTSTEPPSQVIPEFVYAHSVELGFPEAIAFKIVLDRPIDMLASVVLTVDPPNSEPVDFVLTPLRDVISPPDARYTELLYVWNVPHDNPPPVFGNILYRWQVVTTRDEVANFVDTVYFTDPRTEWRFDTDPDGVLDLALPQGAPEPSTIRNLVRDIYALMSENTGQTMRFNLILFNEELLPGCTIFNGQPVVLGVSFGEGARIPCDLDFGRAIYERSGYEIVEYNTKRQRTSIQKNIARHMFEHLYASLLQNEAVPAWFIEGLFQFYLPDYKFDQVQIIQQAARTNLLFDLTQPAPAPTDDRFDLWYAQSYGLVLFMADQIGVSSLFDFANSLSSADDFASAYESAMGTPLSALLPAFETWIFTDEALYTFGFTPYMPDTPTPTQTRTPTPFPPTDTPFPTSTPTFTPSPTVTGFHTATPLPTLTPSNTPRPATATNTPRPPDSLRTPTLPPAVPEVQAESPVSPALIVLIGAIFAALGVLTYIYLRMLQERD
;
A
#
# COMPACT_ATOMS: atom_id res chain seq x y z
N MET A 1 2.52 3.57 54.78
CA MET A 1 1.25 3.98 54.14
C MET A 1 1.39 4.47 52.68
N ARG A 2 2.24 5.45 52.34
CA ARG A 2 2.37 5.97 50.95
C ARG A 2 2.74 4.91 49.87
N LYS A 3 3.54 3.89 50.22
CA LYS A 3 3.88 2.76 49.33
C LYS A 3 2.75 1.75 49.16
N GLN A 4 1.95 1.49 50.20
CA GLN A 4 0.85 0.50 50.15
C GLN A 4 -0.35 1.01 49.33
N TYR A 5 -0.63 2.32 49.36
CA TYR A 5 -1.72 2.90 48.57
C TYR A 5 -1.43 2.94 47.06
N ARG A 6 -0.15 3.12 46.68
CA ARG A 6 0.31 3.05 45.28
C ARG A 6 0.15 1.66 44.69
N TRP A 7 0.50 0.62 45.46
CA TRP A 7 0.31 -0.77 45.04
C TRP A 7 -1.17 -1.14 44.91
N LEU A 8 -2.03 -0.68 45.81
CA LEU A 8 -3.46 -0.99 45.77
C LEU A 8 -4.16 -0.35 44.55
N LEU A 9 -3.78 0.88 44.16
CA LEU A 9 -4.30 1.56 42.96
C LEU A 9 -3.83 0.91 41.66
N ILE A 10 -2.57 0.47 41.60
CA ILE A 10 -2.04 -0.26 40.43
C ILE A 10 -2.73 -1.63 40.31
N PHE A 11 -2.96 -2.32 41.44
CA PHE A 11 -3.66 -3.61 41.45
C PHE A 11 -5.13 -3.48 41.01
N LEU A 12 -5.83 -2.41 41.42
CA LEU A 12 -7.21 -2.15 41.02
C LEU A 12 -7.35 -1.74 39.54
N LEU A 13 -6.36 -1.02 38.99
CA LEU A 13 -6.31 -0.67 37.56
C LEU A 13 -5.98 -1.87 36.66
N LEU A 14 -5.17 -2.81 37.13
CA LEU A 14 -4.85 -4.04 36.39
C LEU A 14 -6.02 -5.05 36.38
N TYR A 15 -6.82 -5.09 37.45
CA TYR A 15 -7.94 -6.02 37.56
C TYR A 15 -9.15 -5.62 36.70
N THR A 16 -9.38 -4.32 36.47
CA THR A 16 -10.51 -3.84 35.66
C THR A 16 -10.25 -3.92 34.16
N PHE A 17 -8.99 -3.90 33.71
CA PHE A 17 -8.64 -4.07 32.30
C PHE A 17 -8.73 -5.53 31.81
N SER A 18 -8.56 -6.51 32.70
CA SER A 18 -8.56 -7.94 32.32
C SER A 18 -9.97 -8.52 32.09
N ALA A 19 -11.03 -7.86 32.57
CA ALA A 19 -12.40 -8.41 32.51
C ALA A 19 -13.17 -8.05 31.21
N ALA A 20 -12.59 -7.22 30.33
CA ALA A 20 -13.25 -6.77 29.09
C ALA A 20 -12.66 -7.42 27.82
N ALA A 21 -11.70 -8.35 27.96
CA ALA A 21 -11.13 -9.08 26.84
C ALA A 21 -11.76 -10.48 26.73
N GLN A 22 -12.41 -10.72 25.59
CA GLN A 22 -12.64 -12.03 24.95
C GLN A 22 -13.77 -12.94 25.48
N GLU A 23 -14.98 -12.73 24.94
CA GLU A 23 -15.76 -13.85 24.39
C GLU A 23 -15.42 -13.96 22.88
N GLY A 24 -14.22 -14.44 22.58
CA GLY A 24 -13.84 -14.89 21.25
C GLY A 24 -14.01 -16.40 21.19
N THR A 25 -14.72 -16.90 20.18
CA THR A 25 -14.89 -18.34 19.95
C THR A 25 -13.53 -18.98 19.67
N GLU A 26 -12.91 -19.55 20.70
CA GLU A 26 -11.65 -20.30 20.57
C GLU A 26 -11.88 -21.57 19.73
N VAL A 27 -11.29 -21.60 18.55
CA VAL A 27 -11.05 -22.85 17.82
C VAL A 27 -10.01 -23.63 18.63
N PRO A 28 -10.25 -24.92 18.97
CA PRO A 28 -9.32 -25.69 19.79
C PRO A 28 -8.06 -26.00 18.98
N VAL A 29 -7.05 -25.13 19.11
CA VAL A 29 -5.69 -25.45 18.66
C VAL A 29 -5.15 -26.46 19.66
N THR A 30 -4.92 -27.68 19.19
CA THR A 30 -4.27 -28.73 20.00
C THR A 30 -2.79 -28.36 20.15
N SER A 31 -2.50 -27.46 21.09
CA SER A 31 -1.13 -27.14 21.50
C SER A 31 -0.55 -28.40 22.12
N THR A 32 0.34 -29.06 21.38
CA THR A 32 1.19 -30.09 21.96
C THR A 32 2.20 -29.32 22.80
N GLU A 33 1.92 -29.18 24.10
CA GLU A 33 2.81 -28.51 25.04
C GLU A 33 4.21 -29.12 24.87
N PRO A 34 5.20 -28.34 24.41
CA PRO A 34 6.55 -28.86 24.24
C PRO A 34 7.00 -29.43 25.59
N PRO A 35 7.70 -30.58 25.59
CA PRO A 35 8.08 -31.25 26.83
C PRO A 35 8.74 -30.23 27.76
N SER A 36 8.16 -30.02 28.95
CA SER A 36 8.66 -29.05 29.92
C SER A 36 10.14 -29.29 30.12
N GLN A 37 10.95 -28.34 29.67
CA GLN A 37 12.37 -28.47 29.76
C GLN A 37 12.79 -28.48 31.22
N VAL A 38 13.62 -29.44 31.58
CA VAL A 38 14.18 -29.54 32.93
C VAL A 38 15.24 -28.46 33.06
N ILE A 39 14.86 -27.28 33.53
CA ILE A 39 15.80 -26.21 33.87
C ILE A 39 16.60 -26.67 35.10
N PRO A 40 17.94 -26.74 35.01
CA PRO A 40 18.79 -27.15 36.13
C PRO A 40 18.65 -26.21 37.35
N GLU A 41 18.76 -26.77 38.55
CA GLU A 41 18.43 -26.07 39.82
C GLU A 41 19.22 -24.77 40.06
N PHE A 42 20.42 -24.63 39.48
CA PHE A 42 21.26 -23.43 39.65
C PHE A 42 21.08 -22.37 38.54
N VAL A 43 20.23 -22.62 37.54
CA VAL A 43 19.80 -21.59 36.58
C VAL A 43 18.57 -20.91 37.17
N TYR A 44 18.75 -19.70 37.70
CA TYR A 44 17.69 -18.96 38.37
C TYR A 44 16.70 -18.35 37.38
N ALA A 45 17.21 -17.78 36.28
CA ALA A 45 16.40 -17.19 35.22
C ALA A 45 17.18 -17.13 33.91
N HIS A 46 16.46 -17.09 32.79
CA HIS A 46 17.00 -16.69 31.50
C HIS A 46 15.98 -15.80 30.78
N SER A 47 16.46 -14.97 29.86
CA SER A 47 15.60 -14.18 29.00
C SER A 47 16.33 -13.88 27.70
N VAL A 48 15.55 -13.67 26.64
CA VAL A 48 16.02 -13.20 25.35
C VAL A 48 15.28 -11.93 24.99
N GLU A 49 15.99 -10.96 24.43
CA GLU A 49 15.42 -9.72 23.94
C GLU A 49 15.90 -9.45 22.52
N LEU A 50 14.94 -9.11 21.64
CA LEU A 50 15.22 -8.80 20.25
C LEU A 50 15.51 -7.30 20.11
N GLY A 51 16.74 -6.99 19.76
CA GLY A 51 17.12 -5.73 19.17
C GLY A 51 17.00 -5.79 17.64
N PHE A 52 15.82 -6.15 17.12
CA PHE A 52 15.59 -6.25 15.67
C PHE A 52 15.84 -4.90 14.96
N PRO A 53 16.53 -4.87 13.80
CA PRO A 53 17.10 -6.01 13.07
C PRO A 53 18.55 -6.35 13.48
N GLU A 54 19.20 -5.53 14.30
CA GLU A 54 20.66 -5.52 14.48
C GLU A 54 21.21 -6.54 15.45
N ALA A 55 20.46 -6.89 16.50
CA ALA A 55 21.02 -7.66 17.61
C ALA A 55 19.99 -8.52 18.34
N ILE A 56 20.49 -9.54 19.03
CA ILE A 56 19.72 -10.34 19.98
C ILE A 56 20.50 -10.39 21.30
N ALA A 57 19.88 -9.94 22.38
CA ALA A 57 20.43 -10.00 23.73
C ALA A 57 19.98 -11.28 24.41
N PHE A 58 20.94 -12.14 24.76
CA PHE A 58 20.72 -13.34 25.54
C PHE A 58 21.20 -13.12 26.97
N LYS A 59 20.32 -13.34 27.94
CA LYS A 59 20.62 -13.16 29.36
C LYS A 59 20.39 -14.46 30.11
N ILE A 60 21.32 -14.77 31.01
CA ILE A 60 21.20 -15.88 31.95
C ILE A 60 21.62 -15.43 33.35
N VAL A 61 20.86 -15.85 34.35
CA VAL A 61 21.09 -15.60 35.77
C VAL A 61 21.33 -16.93 36.46
N LEU A 62 22.49 -17.07 37.09
CA LEU A 62 22.96 -18.29 37.73
C LEU A 62 23.05 -18.08 39.24
N ASP A 63 22.54 -19.00 40.05
CA ASP A 63 22.69 -19.02 41.51
C ASP A 63 24.09 -19.55 41.92
N ARG A 64 25.12 -19.09 41.21
CA ARG A 64 26.53 -19.39 41.44
C ARG A 64 27.31 -18.10 41.26
N PRO A 65 28.28 -17.79 42.14
CA PRO A 65 29.20 -16.69 41.91
C PRO A 65 30.14 -17.02 40.75
N ILE A 66 30.72 -15.98 40.15
CA ILE A 66 31.48 -16.06 38.90
C ILE A 66 32.71 -16.97 39.00
N ASP A 67 33.35 -17.01 40.17
CA ASP A 67 34.53 -17.83 40.48
C ASP A 67 34.21 -19.33 40.56
N MET A 68 32.93 -19.69 40.63
CA MET A 68 32.47 -21.08 40.53
C MET A 68 32.15 -21.51 39.10
N LEU A 69 32.26 -20.64 38.10
CA LEU A 69 32.01 -20.99 36.70
C LEU A 69 33.30 -21.43 36.01
N ALA A 70 33.32 -22.66 35.48
CA ALA A 70 34.44 -23.19 34.71
C ALA A 70 34.35 -22.82 33.23
N SER A 71 33.16 -22.95 32.64
CA SER A 71 32.89 -22.52 31.25
C SER A 71 31.43 -22.15 31.06
N VAL A 72 31.19 -21.14 30.22
CA VAL A 72 29.85 -20.79 29.74
C VAL A 72 29.90 -20.69 28.22
N VAL A 73 29.07 -21.48 27.55
CA VAL A 73 28.94 -21.48 26.09
C VAL A 73 27.49 -21.16 25.73
N LEU A 74 27.30 -20.19 24.85
CA LEU A 74 26.03 -19.93 24.18
C LEU A 74 26.17 -20.40 22.73
N THR A 75 25.33 -21.36 22.33
CA THR A 75 25.18 -21.74 20.93
C THR A 75 23.93 -21.06 20.37
N VAL A 76 24.05 -20.35 19.26
CA VAL A 76 22.90 -19.82 18.51
C VAL A 76 22.79 -20.59 17.20
N ASP A 77 21.61 -21.12 16.92
CA ASP A 77 21.31 -21.98 15.77
C ASP A 77 20.18 -21.35 14.94
N PRO A 78 20.52 -20.39 14.06
CA PRO A 78 19.55 -19.75 13.19
C PRO A 78 19.09 -20.72 12.09
N PRO A 79 17.80 -20.65 11.69
CA PRO A 79 17.31 -21.49 10.61
C PRO A 79 18.08 -21.21 9.31
N ASN A 80 18.39 -22.26 8.57
CA ASN A 80 19.17 -22.24 7.33
C ASN A 80 20.62 -21.75 7.47
N SER A 81 21.19 -21.73 8.68
CA SER A 81 22.59 -21.39 8.93
C SER A 81 23.27 -22.46 9.80
N GLU A 82 24.61 -22.46 9.83
CA GLU A 82 25.33 -23.31 10.78
C GLU A 82 25.23 -22.73 12.20
N PRO A 83 25.12 -23.58 13.24
CA PRO A 83 25.18 -23.13 14.62
C PRO A 83 26.49 -22.39 14.93
N VAL A 84 26.40 -21.31 15.69
CA VAL A 84 27.54 -20.49 16.11
C VAL A 84 27.72 -20.60 17.62
N ASP A 85 28.90 -21.02 18.05
CA ASP A 85 29.27 -21.15 19.45
C ASP A 85 30.01 -19.91 19.96
N PHE A 86 29.55 -19.37 21.07
CA PHE A 86 30.15 -18.24 21.78
C PHE A 86 30.64 -18.68 23.15
N VAL A 87 31.96 -18.81 23.30
CA VAL A 87 32.60 -19.10 24.58
C VAL A 87 32.73 -17.81 25.37
N LEU A 88 31.89 -17.63 26.39
CA LEU A 88 31.90 -16.44 27.22
C LEU A 88 33.01 -16.54 28.26
N THR A 89 33.84 -15.50 28.35
CA THR A 89 34.87 -15.41 29.38
C THR A 89 34.30 -14.62 30.55
N PRO A 90 34.04 -15.25 31.72
CA PRO A 90 33.24 -14.63 32.78
C PRO A 90 33.76 -13.24 33.20
N LEU A 91 35.07 -12.99 33.16
CA LEU A 91 35.67 -11.75 33.67
C LEU A 91 35.43 -10.48 32.83
N ARG A 92 34.84 -10.56 31.63
CA ARG A 92 34.59 -9.38 30.77
C ARG A 92 33.12 -9.03 30.56
N ASP A 93 32.22 -10.01 30.72
CA ASP A 93 30.83 -9.92 30.27
C ASP A 93 29.81 -10.00 31.44
N VAL A 94 30.28 -9.84 32.68
CA VAL A 94 29.45 -9.90 33.90
C VAL A 94 28.96 -8.52 34.30
N ILE A 95 27.63 -8.41 34.47
CA ILE A 95 26.94 -7.20 34.95
C ILE A 95 26.88 -7.19 36.49
N SER A 96 26.99 -8.35 37.13
CA SER A 96 26.88 -8.48 38.58
C SER A 96 28.07 -7.85 39.33
N PRO A 97 27.83 -7.29 40.54
CA PRO A 97 28.90 -6.86 41.43
C PRO A 97 29.85 -8.02 41.76
N PRO A 98 31.16 -7.78 41.96
CA PRO A 98 32.14 -8.83 42.28
C PRO A 98 31.80 -9.69 43.51
N ASP A 99 31.03 -9.15 44.45
CA ASP A 99 30.65 -9.82 45.71
C ASP A 99 29.25 -10.46 45.66
N ALA A 100 28.62 -10.54 44.48
CA ALA A 100 27.30 -11.13 44.33
C ALA A 100 27.35 -12.66 44.51
N ARG A 101 26.31 -13.22 45.17
CA ARG A 101 26.14 -14.68 45.32
C ARG A 101 25.64 -15.37 44.05
N TYR A 102 25.28 -14.58 43.05
CA TYR A 102 24.76 -15.00 41.76
C TYR A 102 25.58 -14.34 40.65
N THR A 103 25.51 -14.91 39.45
CA THR A 103 26.14 -14.34 38.25
C THR A 103 25.06 -14.03 37.23
N GLU A 104 25.06 -12.80 36.72
CA GLU A 104 24.27 -12.37 35.58
C GLU A 104 25.20 -12.16 34.38
N LEU A 105 24.93 -12.92 33.31
CA LEU A 105 25.63 -12.82 32.04
C LEU A 105 24.66 -12.26 31.00
N LEU A 106 25.14 -11.28 30.24
CA LEU A 106 24.47 -10.73 29.07
C LEU A 106 25.40 -10.88 27.88
N TYR A 107 24.94 -11.59 26.86
CA TYR A 107 25.62 -11.67 25.58
C TYR A 107 24.77 -11.00 24.51
N VAL A 108 25.35 -10.07 23.77
CA VAL A 108 24.71 -9.42 22.63
C VAL A 108 25.26 -10.02 21.35
N TRP A 109 24.44 -10.82 20.68
CA TRP A 109 24.76 -11.33 19.36
C TRP A 109 24.37 -10.28 18.31
N ASN A 110 25.36 -9.71 17.63
CA ASN A 110 25.12 -8.87 16.46
C ASN A 110 24.70 -9.76 15.29
N VAL A 111 23.56 -9.47 14.69
CA VAL A 111 23.03 -10.23 13.56
C VAL A 111 23.97 -10.05 12.37
N PRO A 112 24.47 -11.13 11.74
CA PRO A 112 25.36 -11.03 10.60
C PRO A 112 24.64 -10.42 9.39
N HIS A 113 25.19 -9.34 8.82
CA HIS A 113 24.60 -8.62 7.69
C HIS A 113 24.64 -9.42 6.38
N ASP A 114 25.63 -10.29 6.22
CA ASP A 114 25.83 -11.13 5.05
C ASP A 114 24.89 -12.34 5.02
N ASN A 115 24.47 -12.85 6.19
CA ASN A 115 23.55 -13.99 6.30
C ASN A 115 22.61 -13.87 7.52
N PRO A 116 21.68 -12.91 7.54
CA PRO A 116 20.78 -12.73 8.66
C PRO A 116 19.79 -13.89 8.77
N PRO A 117 19.27 -14.20 9.97
CA PRO A 117 18.17 -15.14 10.13
C PRO A 117 16.93 -14.65 9.35
N PRO A 118 16.13 -15.54 8.76
CA PRO A 118 14.87 -15.17 8.12
C PRO A 118 13.91 -14.56 9.16
N VAL A 119 13.18 -13.50 8.77
CA VAL A 119 12.10 -12.98 9.60
C VAL A 119 11.04 -14.04 9.79
N PHE A 120 10.34 -13.95 10.93
CA PHE A 120 9.28 -14.88 11.31
C PHE A 120 9.77 -16.33 11.47
N GLY A 121 11.10 -16.52 11.59
CA GLY A 121 11.74 -17.79 11.90
C GLY A 121 11.98 -17.95 13.40
N ASN A 122 11.96 -19.19 13.88
CA ASN A 122 12.43 -19.51 15.23
C ASN A 122 13.94 -19.72 15.20
N ILE A 123 14.68 -18.95 15.98
CA ILE A 123 16.10 -19.16 16.24
C ILE A 123 16.21 -20.01 17.51
N LEU A 124 16.85 -21.17 17.38
CA LEU A 124 17.18 -22.00 18.53
C LEU A 124 18.42 -21.44 19.20
N TYR A 125 18.44 -21.39 20.53
CA TYR A 125 19.64 -21.07 21.28
C TYR A 125 19.83 -22.05 22.44
N ARG A 126 21.07 -22.29 22.82
CA ARG A 126 21.43 -23.22 23.88
C ARG A 126 22.45 -22.61 24.80
N TRP A 127 22.20 -22.70 26.09
CA TRP A 127 23.19 -22.42 27.11
C TRP A 127 23.79 -23.72 27.63
N GLN A 128 25.11 -23.78 27.69
CA GLN A 128 25.87 -24.81 28.36
C GLN A 128 26.78 -24.16 29.41
N VAL A 129 26.48 -24.41 30.68
CA VAL A 129 27.24 -23.89 31.83
C VAL A 129 27.86 -25.06 32.57
N VAL A 130 29.17 -25.01 32.77
CA VAL A 130 29.91 -25.99 33.58
C VAL A 130 30.53 -25.24 34.77
N THR A 131 30.29 -25.73 35.99
CA THR A 131 30.89 -25.17 37.20
C THR A 131 32.24 -25.81 37.51
N THR A 132 33.00 -25.21 38.41
CA THR A 132 34.28 -25.78 38.92
C THR A 132 34.09 -27.05 39.74
N ARG A 133 32.84 -27.44 40.03
CA ARG A 133 32.46 -28.69 40.72
C ARG A 133 31.88 -29.73 39.75
N ASP A 134 32.08 -29.56 38.45
CA ASP A 134 31.53 -30.41 37.39
C ASP A 134 29.99 -30.48 37.38
N GLU A 135 29.29 -29.50 37.96
CA GLU A 135 27.85 -29.34 37.76
C GLU A 135 27.63 -28.79 36.35
N VAL A 136 26.77 -29.45 35.57
CA VAL A 136 26.45 -29.03 34.20
C VAL A 136 25.00 -28.59 34.12
N ALA A 137 24.78 -27.38 33.61
CA ALA A 137 23.47 -26.92 33.19
C ALA A 137 23.42 -26.82 31.66
N ASN A 138 22.45 -27.49 31.06
CA ASN A 138 22.14 -27.39 29.65
C ASN A 138 20.66 -27.09 29.51
N PHE A 139 20.31 -26.01 28.80
CA PHE A 139 18.95 -25.79 28.35
C PHE A 139 18.95 -25.18 26.95
N VAL A 140 17.87 -25.40 26.23
CA VAL A 140 17.67 -24.99 24.84
C VAL A 140 16.43 -24.13 24.82
N ASP A 141 16.36 -23.05 24.09
CA ASP A 141 15.10 -22.31 23.98
C ASP A 141 15.01 -21.70 22.59
N THR A 142 13.89 -21.07 22.27
CA THR A 142 13.65 -20.46 20.97
C THR A 142 13.32 -18.98 21.12
N VAL A 143 13.79 -18.17 20.18
CA VAL A 143 13.33 -16.81 20.00
C VAL A 143 12.75 -16.65 18.61
N TYR A 144 11.56 -16.05 18.52
CA TYR A 144 10.89 -15.79 17.25
C TYR A 144 11.44 -14.49 16.64
N PHE A 145 12.25 -14.59 15.59
CA PHE A 145 12.96 -13.45 15.01
C PHE A 145 12.01 -12.54 14.23
N THR A 146 11.53 -11.50 14.87
CA THR A 146 10.60 -10.51 14.30
C THR A 146 10.81 -9.15 14.95
N ASP A 147 10.20 -8.11 14.37
CA ASP A 147 10.11 -6.79 14.97
C ASP A 147 9.18 -6.83 16.20
N PRO A 148 9.71 -6.69 17.44
CA PRO A 148 8.93 -6.86 18.65
C PRO A 148 8.00 -5.67 18.95
N ARG A 149 8.06 -4.59 18.17
CA ARG A 149 7.26 -3.37 18.40
C ARG A 149 5.81 -3.53 17.95
N THR A 150 5.48 -4.60 17.22
CA THR A 150 4.13 -4.91 16.80
C THR A 150 3.91 -6.41 16.77
N GLU A 151 2.66 -6.84 16.99
CA GLU A 151 2.25 -8.21 16.71
C GLU A 151 1.92 -8.32 15.22
N TRP A 152 2.48 -9.34 14.57
CA TRP A 152 2.28 -9.57 13.15
C TRP A 152 1.13 -10.54 12.91
N ARG A 153 0.22 -10.16 12.00
CA ARG A 153 -0.83 -11.01 11.47
C ARG A 153 -0.47 -11.44 10.05
N PHE A 154 -0.44 -12.74 9.83
CA PHE A 154 -0.22 -13.34 8.51
C PHE A 154 -1.56 -13.77 7.93
N ASP A 155 -1.76 -13.47 6.65
CA ASP A 155 -2.97 -13.84 5.95
C ASP A 155 -2.61 -14.28 4.52
N THR A 156 -2.77 -15.58 4.26
CA THR A 156 -2.57 -16.17 2.92
C THR A 156 -3.81 -15.93 2.07
N ASP A 157 -3.61 -15.49 0.84
CA ASP A 157 -4.71 -15.26 -0.09
C ASP A 157 -5.33 -16.58 -0.56
N PRO A 158 -6.65 -16.80 -0.37
CA PRO A 158 -7.31 -17.96 -0.96
C PRO A 158 -7.23 -17.98 -2.49
N ASP A 159 -7.15 -16.81 -3.14
CA ASP A 159 -7.02 -16.71 -4.61
C ASP A 159 -5.55 -16.79 -5.08
N GLY A 160 -4.59 -16.83 -4.14
CA GLY A 160 -3.17 -16.98 -4.41
C GLY A 160 -2.49 -15.77 -5.07
N VAL A 161 -3.10 -14.58 -5.01
CA VAL A 161 -2.57 -13.35 -5.62
C VAL A 161 -1.80 -12.52 -4.62
N LEU A 162 -2.35 -12.26 -3.42
CA LEU A 162 -1.80 -11.29 -2.47
C LEU A 162 -1.76 -11.80 -1.03
N ASP A 163 -0.63 -12.41 -0.66
CA ASP A 163 -0.33 -12.74 0.72
C ASP A 163 0.11 -11.49 1.49
N LEU A 164 -0.31 -11.39 2.75
CA LEU A 164 -0.11 -10.20 3.57
C LEU A 164 0.49 -10.55 4.93
N ALA A 165 1.54 -9.82 5.31
CA ALA A 165 2.01 -9.68 6.68
C ALA A 165 1.69 -8.27 7.18
N LEU A 166 0.83 -8.18 8.20
CA LEU A 166 0.24 -6.93 8.67
C LEU A 166 0.60 -6.68 10.14
N PRO A 167 0.97 -5.44 10.53
CA PRO A 167 1.15 -5.08 11.93
C PRO A 167 -0.22 -5.01 12.62
N GLN A 168 -0.21 -5.12 13.94
CA GLN A 168 -1.41 -4.96 14.75
C GLN A 168 -2.06 -3.59 14.51
N GLY A 169 -3.37 -3.56 14.29
CA GLY A 169 -4.12 -2.34 14.00
C GLY A 169 -4.15 -1.92 12.53
N ALA A 170 -3.48 -2.65 11.63
CA ALA A 170 -3.69 -2.49 10.19
C ALA A 170 -5.13 -2.88 9.77
N PRO A 171 -5.64 -2.38 8.63
CA PRO A 171 -6.93 -2.81 8.09
C PRO A 171 -7.02 -4.32 7.89
N GLU A 172 -8.25 -4.85 7.86
CA GLU A 172 -8.48 -6.27 7.61
C GLU A 172 -7.92 -6.72 6.24
N PRO A 173 -7.25 -7.89 6.14
CA PRO A 173 -6.68 -8.40 4.89
C PRO A 173 -7.69 -8.42 3.73
N SER A 174 -8.92 -8.86 4.00
CA SER A 174 -10.01 -8.89 3.02
C SER A 174 -10.38 -7.50 2.49
N THR A 175 -10.28 -6.46 3.33
CA THR A 175 -10.50 -5.07 2.90
C THR A 175 -9.38 -4.64 1.96
N ILE A 176 -8.12 -4.95 2.30
CA ILE A 176 -6.96 -4.60 1.47
C ILE A 176 -7.05 -5.29 0.10
N ARG A 177 -7.33 -6.60 0.06
CA ARG A 177 -7.51 -7.34 -1.20
C ARG A 177 -8.63 -6.76 -2.05
N ASN A 178 -9.80 -6.49 -1.45
CA ASN A 178 -10.92 -5.90 -2.18
C ASN A 178 -10.59 -4.52 -2.77
N LEU A 179 -9.71 -3.73 -2.14
CA LEU A 179 -9.29 -2.43 -2.67
C LEU A 179 -8.46 -2.56 -3.95
N VAL A 180 -7.64 -3.61 -4.08
CA VAL A 180 -6.69 -3.74 -5.20
C VAL A 180 -7.06 -4.81 -6.20
N ARG A 181 -8.05 -5.66 -5.92
CA ARG A 181 -8.45 -6.79 -6.76
C ARG A 181 -8.72 -6.37 -8.20
N ASP A 182 -9.59 -5.38 -8.39
CA ASP A 182 -10.02 -4.99 -9.74
C ASP A 182 -8.88 -4.29 -10.50
N ILE A 183 -7.99 -3.60 -9.77
CA ILE A 183 -6.77 -2.99 -10.32
C ILE A 183 -5.81 -4.07 -10.81
N TYR A 184 -5.52 -5.07 -9.97
CA TYR A 184 -4.68 -6.21 -10.33
C TYR A 184 -5.26 -6.98 -11.52
N ALA A 185 -6.57 -7.26 -11.50
CA ALA A 185 -7.23 -7.97 -12.60
C ALA A 185 -7.06 -7.23 -13.93
N LEU A 186 -7.28 -5.91 -13.94
CA LEU A 186 -7.10 -5.10 -15.15
C LEU A 186 -5.63 -5.03 -15.60
N MET A 187 -4.67 -4.89 -14.68
CA MET A 187 -3.24 -4.91 -15.04
C MET A 187 -2.82 -6.29 -15.57
N SER A 188 -3.28 -7.37 -14.95
CA SER A 188 -2.99 -8.75 -15.34
C SER A 188 -3.57 -9.08 -16.72
N GLU A 189 -4.82 -8.67 -16.98
CA GLU A 189 -5.47 -8.83 -18.29
C GLU A 189 -4.70 -8.09 -19.39
N ASN A 190 -4.35 -6.83 -19.15
CA ASN A 190 -3.66 -6.01 -20.13
C ASN A 190 -2.23 -6.49 -20.41
N THR A 191 -1.47 -6.89 -19.40
CA THR A 191 -0.09 -7.34 -19.57
C THR A 191 0.02 -8.81 -19.99
N GLY A 192 -1.06 -9.58 -19.83
CA GLY A 192 -1.06 -11.03 -19.97
C GLY A 192 -0.23 -11.76 -18.90
N GLN A 193 0.19 -11.06 -17.84
CA GLN A 193 1.02 -11.60 -16.77
C GLN A 193 0.19 -11.85 -15.52
N THR A 194 0.46 -12.94 -14.82
CA THR A 194 -0.07 -13.22 -13.48
C THR A 194 1.09 -13.32 -12.51
N MET A 195 0.95 -12.70 -11.34
CA MET A 195 1.98 -12.68 -10.31
C MET A 195 1.36 -12.90 -8.94
N ARG A 196 2.11 -13.57 -8.07
CA ARG A 196 1.81 -13.69 -6.65
C ARG A 196 2.71 -12.73 -5.90
N PHE A 197 2.10 -11.91 -5.06
CA PHE A 197 2.77 -10.94 -4.21
C PHE A 197 2.74 -11.43 -2.77
N ASN A 198 3.86 -11.32 -2.08
CA ASN A 198 3.97 -11.57 -0.65
C ASN A 198 4.39 -10.28 0.04
N LEU A 199 3.42 -9.47 0.44
CA LEU A 199 3.68 -8.10 0.90
C LEU A 199 3.71 -8.03 2.41
N ILE A 200 4.63 -7.22 2.93
CA ILE A 200 4.63 -6.78 4.32
C ILE A 200 4.33 -5.29 4.37
N LEU A 201 3.33 -4.91 5.15
CA LEU A 201 2.86 -3.52 5.24
C LEU A 201 3.46 -2.82 6.45
N PHE A 202 4.17 -1.72 6.23
CA PHE A 202 4.69 -0.89 7.31
C PHE A 202 3.96 0.44 7.36
N ASN A 203 3.55 0.87 8.56
CA ASN A 203 3.15 2.25 8.71
C ASN A 203 4.39 3.16 8.82
N GLU A 204 4.26 4.44 8.49
CA GLU A 204 5.36 5.42 8.59
C GLU A 204 5.94 5.56 10.02
N GLU A 205 5.21 5.13 11.05
CA GLU A 205 5.66 5.17 12.45
C GLU A 205 6.52 3.95 12.83
N LEU A 206 6.45 2.88 12.04
CA LEU A 206 7.15 1.62 12.20
C LEU A 206 8.12 1.45 11.02
N LEU A 207 9.21 2.21 10.99
CA LEU A 207 10.30 1.95 10.05
C LEU A 207 10.83 0.52 10.25
N PRO A 208 11.28 -0.23 9.23
CA PRO A 208 11.72 -1.62 9.38
C PRO A 208 12.76 -1.80 10.51
N GLY A 209 12.30 -2.28 11.67
CA GLY A 209 13.10 -2.52 12.88
C GLY A 209 13.72 -1.31 13.61
N CYS A 210 13.88 -0.14 13.00
CA CYS A 210 14.54 1.01 13.64
C CYS A 210 13.56 2.04 14.22
N THR A 211 13.96 2.75 15.29
CA THR A 211 13.30 3.98 15.76
C THR A 211 14.23 5.18 15.63
N ILE A 212 13.70 6.38 15.44
CA ILE A 212 14.51 7.60 15.33
C ILE A 212 14.73 8.19 16.72
N PHE A 213 15.97 8.22 17.17
CA PHE A 213 16.38 8.88 18.41
C PHE A 213 17.41 9.97 18.12
N ASN A 214 17.12 11.22 18.46
CA ASN A 214 17.98 12.38 18.15
C ASN A 214 18.39 12.47 16.66
N GLY A 215 17.48 12.13 15.75
CA GLY A 215 17.74 12.16 14.30
C GLY A 215 18.63 11.03 13.79
N GLN A 216 18.87 9.98 14.60
CA GLN A 216 19.60 8.79 14.17
C GLN A 216 18.72 7.54 14.34
N PRO A 217 18.72 6.61 13.37
CA PRO A 217 18.07 5.33 13.52
C PRO A 217 18.81 4.49 14.57
N VAL A 218 18.08 4.02 15.57
CA VAL A 218 18.59 3.16 16.64
C VAL A 218 17.62 2.04 16.95
N VAL A 219 18.14 0.95 17.48
CA VAL A 219 17.32 -0.06 18.17
C VAL A 219 17.34 0.24 19.66
N LEU A 220 16.15 0.22 20.27
CA LEU A 220 15.98 0.33 21.72
C LEU A 220 15.76 -1.06 22.29
N GLY A 221 16.52 -1.43 23.31
CA GLY A 221 16.19 -2.58 24.14
C GLY A 221 16.47 -2.30 25.61
N VAL A 222 15.64 -2.87 26.47
CA VAL A 222 15.66 -2.69 27.91
C VAL A 222 16.82 -3.42 28.57
N SER A 223 17.26 -4.56 28.01
CA SER A 223 18.32 -5.39 28.56
C SER A 223 19.72 -5.01 28.10
N PHE A 224 19.87 -4.11 27.11
CA PHE A 224 21.19 -3.61 26.69
C PHE A 224 21.85 -2.67 27.71
N GLY A 225 21.19 -2.43 28.86
CA GLY A 225 21.54 -1.43 29.87
C GLY A 225 20.63 -0.21 29.75
N GLU A 226 20.41 0.53 30.84
CA GLU A 226 19.54 1.72 30.86
C GLU A 226 19.97 2.72 29.76
N GLY A 227 19.26 2.69 28.62
CA GLY A 227 19.50 3.61 27.50
C GLY A 227 20.59 3.20 26.52
N ALA A 228 21.02 1.94 26.49
CA ALA A 228 21.87 1.47 25.41
C ALA A 228 21.12 1.55 24.06
N ARG A 229 21.81 2.11 23.07
CA ARG A 229 21.30 2.40 21.74
C ARG A 229 22.25 1.74 20.76
N ILE A 230 21.72 0.78 20.02
CA ILE A 230 22.47 0.14 18.96
C ILE A 230 22.19 0.95 17.69
N PRO A 231 23.21 1.51 17.00
CA PRO A 231 23.01 2.12 15.70
C PRO A 231 22.28 1.15 14.77
N CYS A 232 21.23 1.63 14.10
CA CYS A 232 20.38 0.79 13.27
C CYS A 232 20.54 1.16 11.80
N ASP A 233 20.75 0.18 10.95
CA ASP A 233 20.79 0.31 9.51
C ASP A 233 19.42 -0.01 8.92
N LEU A 234 18.75 1.01 8.37
CA LEU A 234 17.42 0.87 7.77
C LEU A 234 17.43 -0.02 6.53
N ASP A 235 18.52 0.02 5.75
CA ASP A 235 18.65 -0.79 4.54
C ASP A 235 18.87 -2.25 4.90
N PHE A 236 19.60 -2.51 5.99
CA PHE A 236 19.73 -3.86 6.54
C PHE A 236 18.37 -4.42 6.98
N GLY A 237 17.59 -3.67 7.76
CA GLY A 237 16.25 -4.08 8.16
C GLY A 237 15.34 -4.43 6.97
N ARG A 238 15.36 -3.60 5.92
CA ARG A 238 14.64 -3.87 4.65
C ARG A 238 15.12 -5.16 3.98
N ALA A 239 16.43 -5.34 3.87
CA ALA A 239 17.03 -6.50 3.24
C ALA A 239 16.68 -7.83 3.94
N ILE A 240 16.47 -7.85 5.27
CA ILE A 240 16.04 -9.07 5.97
C ILE A 240 14.65 -9.51 5.51
N TYR A 241 13.70 -8.59 5.38
CA TYR A 241 12.35 -8.91 4.89
C TYR A 241 12.38 -9.39 3.44
N GLU A 242 13.12 -8.70 2.57
CA GLU A 242 13.29 -9.07 1.16
C GLU A 242 13.90 -10.46 0.99
N ARG A 243 14.97 -10.77 1.73
CA ARG A 243 15.60 -12.11 1.74
C ARG A 243 14.67 -13.20 2.28
N SER A 244 13.73 -12.84 3.13
CA SER A 244 12.69 -13.74 3.65
C SER A 244 11.50 -13.87 2.68
N GLY A 245 11.59 -13.28 1.49
CA GLY A 245 10.58 -13.36 0.44
C GLY A 245 9.42 -12.40 0.63
N TYR A 246 9.56 -11.35 1.44
CA TYR A 246 8.56 -10.30 1.59
C TYR A 246 8.95 -9.04 0.85
N GLU A 247 7.98 -8.40 0.23
CA GLU A 247 8.16 -7.10 -0.41
C GLU A 247 7.53 -6.01 0.46
N ILE A 248 8.30 -4.96 0.75
CA ILE A 248 7.90 -3.93 1.69
C ILE A 248 7.01 -2.90 0.99
N VAL A 249 5.80 -2.71 1.51
CA VAL A 249 4.91 -1.61 1.12
C VAL A 249 4.63 -0.71 2.31
N GLU A 250 5.05 0.55 2.20
CA GLU A 250 4.81 1.55 3.24
C GLU A 250 3.40 2.15 3.08
N TYR A 251 2.77 2.54 4.18
CA TYR A 251 1.49 3.23 4.16
C TYR A 251 1.36 4.31 5.25
N ASN A 252 0.57 5.34 4.96
CA ASN A 252 0.39 6.47 5.86
C ASN A 252 -0.88 6.29 6.71
N THR A 253 -0.72 6.13 8.02
CA THR A 253 -1.82 5.96 8.99
C THR A 253 -2.70 7.20 9.16
N LYS A 254 -2.31 8.38 8.66
CA LYS A 254 -3.12 9.60 8.66
C LYS A 254 -3.99 9.72 7.41
N ARG A 255 -3.63 9.04 6.31
CA ARG A 255 -4.35 9.03 5.01
C ARG A 255 -4.78 7.60 4.62
N GLN A 256 -5.30 6.86 5.60
CA GLN A 256 -5.28 5.39 5.70
C GLN A 256 -5.71 4.61 4.45
N ARG A 257 -6.78 4.99 3.75
CA ARG A 257 -7.35 4.13 2.70
C ARG A 257 -6.74 4.35 1.32
N THR A 258 -6.68 5.58 0.85
CA THR A 258 -6.17 5.90 -0.49
C THR A 258 -4.68 5.65 -0.59
N SER A 259 -3.91 5.82 0.50
CA SER A 259 -2.48 5.52 0.51
C SER A 259 -2.18 4.02 0.36
N ILE A 260 -2.88 3.15 1.10
CA ILE A 260 -2.67 1.69 1.01
C ILE A 260 -2.99 1.18 -0.40
N GLN A 261 -4.16 1.53 -0.95
CA GLN A 261 -4.56 1.10 -2.29
C GLN A 261 -3.55 1.58 -3.34
N LYS A 262 -3.18 2.86 -3.32
CA LYS A 262 -2.23 3.44 -4.27
C LYS A 262 -0.85 2.80 -4.16
N ASN A 263 -0.33 2.59 -2.95
CA ASN A 263 1.02 2.06 -2.77
C ASN A 263 1.12 0.58 -3.15
N ILE A 264 0.12 -0.24 -2.80
CA ILE A 264 0.07 -1.64 -3.25
C ILE A 264 -0.14 -1.71 -4.77
N ALA A 265 -1.07 -0.92 -5.32
CA ALA A 265 -1.28 -0.87 -6.77
C ALA A 265 -0.02 -0.44 -7.52
N ARG A 266 0.73 0.53 -6.98
CA ARG A 266 2.01 0.97 -7.55
C ARG A 266 3.00 -0.17 -7.61
N HIS A 267 3.15 -0.86 -6.49
CA HIS A 267 4.07 -1.97 -6.37
C HIS A 267 3.72 -3.13 -7.33
N MET A 268 2.42 -3.43 -7.48
CA MET A 268 1.93 -4.40 -8.47
C MET A 268 2.19 -3.95 -9.91
N PHE A 269 1.94 -2.67 -10.21
CA PHE A 269 2.19 -2.07 -11.52
C PHE A 269 3.67 -2.18 -11.89
N GLU A 270 4.57 -1.81 -10.98
CA GLU A 270 6.02 -1.88 -11.20
C GLU A 270 6.48 -3.29 -11.57
N HIS A 271 5.94 -4.33 -10.92
CA HIS A 271 6.28 -5.71 -11.22
C HIS A 271 5.69 -6.21 -12.53
N LEU A 272 4.38 -6.02 -12.76
CA LEU A 272 3.71 -6.48 -13.98
C LEU A 272 4.21 -5.76 -15.24
N TYR A 273 4.62 -4.51 -15.10
CA TYR A 273 5.18 -3.71 -16.20
C TYR A 273 6.70 -3.69 -16.24
N ALA A 274 7.41 -4.30 -15.28
CA ALA A 274 8.88 -4.27 -15.22
C ALA A 274 9.51 -4.68 -16.56
N SER A 275 9.08 -5.81 -17.11
CA SER A 275 9.59 -6.33 -18.38
C SER A 275 9.17 -5.50 -19.60
N LEU A 276 8.05 -4.78 -19.50
CA LEU A 276 7.49 -3.99 -20.61
C LEU A 276 8.10 -2.60 -20.70
N LEU A 277 8.48 -2.02 -19.56
CA LEU A 277 8.95 -0.63 -19.43
C LEU A 277 10.44 -0.54 -19.06
N GLN A 278 11.18 -1.66 -19.08
CA GLN A 278 12.61 -1.73 -18.78
C GLN A 278 13.48 -0.95 -19.77
N ASN A 279 12.97 -0.66 -20.97
CA ASN A 279 13.68 0.17 -21.94
C ASN A 279 13.80 1.60 -21.38
N GLU A 280 15.03 2.06 -21.13
CA GLU A 280 15.34 3.42 -20.64
C GLU A 280 14.75 4.56 -21.50
N ALA A 281 14.18 4.22 -22.66
CA ALA A 281 13.51 5.14 -23.58
C ALA A 281 12.07 5.52 -23.17
N VAL A 282 11.42 4.85 -22.21
CA VAL A 282 10.04 5.21 -21.81
C VAL A 282 10.06 6.43 -20.87
N PRO A 283 9.39 7.54 -21.23
CA PRO A 283 9.38 8.74 -20.39
C PRO A 283 8.68 8.52 -19.05
N ALA A 284 9.27 9.03 -17.96
CA ALA A 284 8.71 8.91 -16.61
C ALA A 284 7.26 9.44 -16.50
N TRP A 285 6.91 10.50 -17.24
CA TRP A 285 5.54 11.04 -17.25
C TRP A 285 4.53 10.02 -17.81
N PHE A 286 4.93 9.19 -18.78
CA PHE A 286 4.04 8.19 -19.36
C PHE A 286 3.80 7.05 -18.36
N ILE A 287 4.87 6.56 -17.73
CA ILE A 287 4.80 5.53 -16.68
C ILE A 287 3.89 5.99 -15.54
N GLU A 288 4.07 7.24 -15.08
CA GLU A 288 3.24 7.82 -14.04
C GLU A 288 1.78 7.98 -14.47
N GLY A 289 1.56 8.56 -15.66
CA GLY A 289 0.21 8.77 -16.19
C GLY A 289 -0.55 7.47 -16.39
N LEU A 290 0.13 6.42 -16.88
CA LEU A 290 -0.44 5.10 -17.08
C LEU A 290 -0.79 4.44 -15.76
N PHE A 291 0.09 4.51 -14.76
CA PHE A 291 -0.25 4.05 -13.42
C PHE A 291 -1.47 4.79 -12.84
N GLN A 292 -1.51 6.12 -12.96
CA GLN A 292 -2.65 6.90 -12.50
C GLN A 292 -3.96 6.53 -13.20
N PHE A 293 -3.87 6.14 -14.47
CA PHE A 293 -5.00 5.66 -15.26
C PHE A 293 -5.57 4.33 -14.72
N TYR A 294 -4.73 3.48 -14.14
CA TYR A 294 -5.17 2.28 -13.41
C TYR A 294 -5.82 2.59 -12.06
N LEU A 295 -5.64 3.76 -11.46
CA LEU A 295 -6.26 4.05 -10.16
C LEU A 295 -7.75 4.41 -10.31
N PRO A 296 -8.65 3.84 -9.49
CA PRO A 296 -10.10 4.05 -9.60
C PRO A 296 -10.58 5.43 -9.12
N ASP A 297 -9.68 6.26 -8.60
CA ASP A 297 -10.01 7.61 -8.12
C ASP A 297 -10.39 8.54 -9.27
N TYR A 298 -11.44 9.33 -9.07
CA TYR A 298 -11.79 10.45 -9.94
C TYR A 298 -10.77 11.58 -9.79
N LYS A 299 -10.35 12.19 -10.91
CA LYS A 299 -9.26 13.17 -10.95
C LYS A 299 -9.69 14.50 -11.58
N PHE A 300 -10.94 14.89 -11.36
CA PHE A 300 -11.53 16.12 -11.92
C PHE A 300 -10.79 17.40 -11.53
N ASP A 301 -10.16 17.42 -10.36
CA ASP A 301 -9.38 18.56 -9.87
C ASP A 301 -8.09 18.78 -10.70
N GLN A 302 -7.52 17.71 -11.27
CA GLN A 302 -6.29 17.80 -12.05
C GLN A 302 -6.44 18.63 -13.33
N VAL A 303 -7.61 18.63 -13.97
CA VAL A 303 -7.83 19.43 -15.20
C VAL A 303 -7.64 20.93 -14.93
N GLN A 304 -8.04 21.42 -13.74
CA GLN A 304 -7.92 22.83 -13.39
C GLN A 304 -6.45 23.24 -13.19
N ILE A 305 -5.65 22.37 -12.57
CA ILE A 305 -4.21 22.55 -12.38
C ILE A 305 -3.52 22.71 -13.75
N ILE A 306 -3.82 21.80 -14.68
CA ILE A 306 -3.21 21.78 -16.01
C ILE A 306 -3.68 22.98 -16.85
N GLN A 307 -4.98 23.28 -16.86
CA GLN A 307 -5.51 24.45 -17.58
C GLN A 307 -4.86 25.75 -17.10
N GLN A 308 -4.65 25.90 -15.79
CA GLN A 308 -3.98 27.08 -15.25
C GLN A 308 -2.50 27.14 -15.67
N ALA A 309 -1.80 26.02 -15.65
CA ALA A 309 -0.42 25.94 -16.12
C ALA A 309 -0.31 26.22 -17.63
N ALA A 310 -1.23 25.72 -18.45
CA ALA A 310 -1.28 26.00 -19.89
C ALA A 310 -1.48 27.50 -20.17
N ARG A 311 -2.40 28.17 -19.46
CA ARG A 311 -2.63 29.62 -19.58
C ARG A 311 -1.40 30.46 -19.22
N THR A 312 -0.54 29.94 -18.36
CA THR A 312 0.66 30.63 -17.85
C THR A 312 1.95 30.13 -18.49
N ASN A 313 1.87 29.23 -19.47
CA ASN A 313 3.01 28.60 -20.13
C ASN A 313 3.98 27.93 -19.14
N LEU A 314 3.43 27.23 -18.15
CA LEU A 314 4.16 26.52 -17.10
C LEU A 314 4.13 24.99 -17.24
N LEU A 315 3.50 24.46 -18.30
CA LEU A 315 3.51 23.03 -18.58
C LEU A 315 4.94 22.52 -18.77
N PHE A 316 5.16 21.27 -18.38
CA PHE A 316 6.42 20.57 -18.59
C PHE A 316 6.63 20.25 -20.07
N ASP A 317 7.86 20.45 -20.54
CA ASP A 317 8.28 20.05 -21.89
C ASP A 317 8.44 18.52 -21.95
N LEU A 318 7.88 17.90 -23.00
CA LEU A 318 7.91 16.45 -23.22
C LEU A 318 9.15 15.99 -23.98
N THR A 319 9.93 16.92 -24.53
CA THR A 319 11.17 16.59 -25.27
C THR A 319 12.31 16.16 -24.37
N GLN A 320 12.20 16.40 -23.06
CA GLN A 320 13.14 15.92 -22.07
C GLN A 320 12.49 14.79 -21.28
N PRO A 321 13.17 13.64 -21.07
CA PRO A 321 12.76 12.65 -20.09
C PRO A 321 12.98 13.27 -18.70
N ALA A 322 12.06 14.14 -18.28
CA ALA A 322 12.13 14.79 -17.00
C ALA A 322 11.63 13.82 -15.93
N PRO A 323 12.47 13.42 -14.96
CA PRO A 323 11.98 12.68 -13.79
C PRO A 323 10.96 13.53 -13.03
N ALA A 324 10.19 12.89 -12.16
CA ALA A 324 9.28 13.60 -11.27
C ALA A 324 10.04 14.67 -10.47
N PRO A 325 9.59 15.94 -10.46
CA PRO A 325 10.25 16.97 -9.67
C PRO A 325 10.02 16.73 -8.18
N THR A 326 11.00 17.12 -7.35
CA THR A 326 10.93 16.98 -5.88
C THR A 326 10.47 18.26 -5.19
N ASP A 327 10.06 19.27 -5.96
CA ASP A 327 9.65 20.59 -5.47
C ASP A 327 8.12 20.76 -5.50
N ASP A 328 7.65 22.00 -5.34
CA ASP A 328 6.24 22.36 -5.35
C ASP A 328 5.55 22.17 -6.72
N ARG A 329 6.29 21.83 -7.77
CA ARG A 329 5.74 21.53 -9.10
C ARG A 329 5.36 20.07 -9.28
N PHE A 330 5.56 19.22 -8.28
CA PHE A 330 5.17 17.80 -8.32
C PHE A 330 3.70 17.61 -8.68
N ASP A 331 2.79 18.37 -8.06
CA ASP A 331 1.35 18.25 -8.32
C ASP A 331 0.98 18.57 -9.77
N LEU A 332 1.66 19.56 -10.38
CA LEU A 332 1.49 19.88 -11.80
C LEU A 332 2.05 18.77 -12.70
N TRP A 333 3.25 18.26 -12.40
CA TRP A 333 3.85 17.17 -13.18
C TRP A 333 2.98 15.92 -13.14
N TYR A 334 2.47 15.58 -11.95
CA TYR A 334 1.57 14.47 -11.70
C TYR A 334 0.25 14.63 -12.48
N ALA A 335 -0.37 15.81 -12.41
CA ALA A 335 -1.59 16.11 -13.16
C ALA A 335 -1.37 16.06 -14.68
N GLN A 336 -0.30 16.68 -15.19
CA GLN A 336 0.02 16.69 -16.62
C GLN A 336 0.31 15.28 -17.13
N SER A 337 1.03 14.45 -16.37
CA SER A 337 1.32 13.06 -16.71
C SER A 337 0.04 12.25 -16.95
N TYR A 338 -0.92 12.34 -16.02
CA TYR A 338 -2.23 11.70 -16.19
C TYR A 338 -3.03 12.28 -17.36
N GLY A 339 -3.05 13.62 -17.50
CA GLY A 339 -3.75 14.29 -18.58
C GLY A 339 -3.28 13.86 -19.97
N LEU A 340 -1.96 13.68 -20.15
CA LEU A 340 -1.39 13.22 -21.43
C LEU A 340 -1.82 11.80 -21.77
N VAL A 341 -1.82 10.90 -20.79
CA VAL A 341 -2.28 9.51 -20.98
C VAL A 341 -3.79 9.46 -21.25
N LEU A 342 -4.59 10.26 -20.54
CA LEU A 342 -6.01 10.42 -20.84
C LEU A 342 -6.25 10.94 -22.25
N PHE A 343 -5.49 11.95 -22.68
CA PHE A 343 -5.57 12.46 -24.04
C PHE A 343 -5.24 11.37 -25.06
N MET A 344 -4.21 10.56 -24.82
CA MET A 344 -3.92 9.41 -25.69
C MET A 344 -5.10 8.43 -25.74
N ALA A 345 -5.65 8.02 -24.58
CA ALA A 345 -6.84 7.17 -24.54
C ALA A 345 -8.05 7.77 -25.26
N ASP A 346 -8.26 9.09 -25.20
CA ASP A 346 -9.32 9.81 -25.90
C ASP A 346 -9.14 9.74 -27.43
N GLN A 347 -7.90 9.83 -27.92
CA GLN A 347 -7.61 9.83 -29.35
C GLN A 347 -7.62 8.43 -29.98
N ILE A 348 -7.03 7.42 -29.33
CA ILE A 348 -6.86 6.07 -29.89
C ILE A 348 -7.76 5.01 -29.25
N GLY A 349 -8.47 5.35 -28.18
CA GLY A 349 -9.27 4.42 -27.39
C GLY A 349 -8.45 3.73 -26.29
N VAL A 350 -9.15 3.30 -25.22
CA VAL A 350 -8.54 2.67 -24.04
C VAL A 350 -7.80 1.37 -24.36
N SER A 351 -8.41 0.49 -25.17
CA SER A 351 -7.75 -0.76 -25.59
C SER A 351 -6.44 -0.48 -26.33
N SER A 352 -6.46 0.47 -27.27
CA SER A 352 -5.27 0.84 -28.03
C SER A 352 -4.19 1.49 -27.18
N LEU A 353 -4.56 2.20 -26.10
CA LEU A 353 -3.59 2.71 -25.12
C LEU A 353 -2.84 1.56 -24.42
N PHE A 354 -3.55 0.49 -24.03
CA PHE A 354 -2.92 -0.69 -23.43
C PHE A 354 -2.08 -1.46 -24.45
N ASP A 355 -2.57 -1.64 -25.68
CA ASP A 355 -1.79 -2.23 -26.78
C ASP A 355 -0.50 -1.43 -27.05
N PHE A 356 -0.60 -0.10 -27.03
CA PHE A 356 0.55 0.79 -27.13
C PHE A 356 1.54 0.53 -25.99
N ALA A 357 1.10 0.53 -24.73
CA ALA A 357 1.96 0.29 -23.57
C ALA A 357 2.68 -1.08 -23.65
N ASN A 358 1.97 -2.13 -24.08
CA ASN A 358 2.55 -3.47 -24.26
C ASN A 358 3.59 -3.54 -25.39
N SER A 359 3.38 -2.76 -26.46
CA SER A 359 4.28 -2.72 -27.62
C SER A 359 5.64 -2.09 -27.33
N LEU A 360 5.75 -1.28 -26.26
CA LEU A 360 6.97 -0.56 -25.88
C LEU A 360 8.15 -1.47 -25.57
N SER A 361 7.88 -2.71 -25.14
CA SER A 361 8.91 -3.74 -24.91
C SER A 361 9.70 -4.09 -26.18
N SER A 362 9.05 -3.96 -27.34
CA SER A 362 9.59 -4.31 -28.65
C SER A 362 9.95 -3.11 -29.53
N ALA A 363 9.66 -1.89 -29.07
CA ALA A 363 9.94 -0.67 -29.80
C ALA A 363 11.39 -0.24 -29.62
N ASP A 364 12.00 0.27 -30.70
CA ASP A 364 13.35 0.83 -30.66
C ASP A 364 13.41 2.10 -29.78
N ASP A 365 12.38 2.94 -29.87
CA ASP A 365 12.24 4.15 -29.07
C ASP A 365 10.76 4.53 -28.87
N PHE A 366 10.50 5.30 -27.82
CA PHE A 366 9.14 5.71 -27.44
C PHE A 366 8.48 6.64 -28.47
N ALA A 367 9.25 7.52 -29.13
CA ALA A 367 8.69 8.48 -30.09
C ALA A 367 8.19 7.78 -31.36
N SER A 368 8.95 6.80 -31.87
CA SER A 368 8.56 5.96 -33.00
C SER A 368 7.33 5.10 -32.67
N ALA A 369 7.28 4.50 -31.47
CA ALA A 369 6.10 3.76 -31.01
C ALA A 369 4.87 4.67 -30.93
N TYR A 370 5.04 5.86 -30.36
CA TYR A 370 3.97 6.86 -30.23
C TYR A 370 3.47 7.27 -31.61
N GLU A 371 4.36 7.58 -32.55
CA GLU A 371 3.99 7.97 -33.91
C GLU A 371 3.26 6.85 -34.65
N SER A 372 3.69 5.60 -34.47
CA SER A 372 3.00 4.44 -35.03
C SER A 372 1.58 4.27 -34.48
N ALA A 373 1.36 4.52 -33.18
CA ALA A 373 0.06 4.36 -32.55
C ALA A 373 -0.89 5.55 -32.83
N MET A 374 -0.38 6.77 -32.76
CA MET A 374 -1.16 8.01 -32.83
C MET A 374 -1.24 8.59 -34.25
N GLY A 375 -0.40 8.14 -35.18
CA GLY A 375 -0.29 8.67 -36.53
C GLY A 375 0.27 10.11 -36.61
N THR A 376 0.87 10.60 -35.53
CA THR A 376 1.48 11.93 -35.42
C THR A 376 2.77 11.88 -34.61
N PRO A 377 3.77 12.73 -34.90
CA PRO A 377 5.03 12.71 -34.17
C PRO A 377 4.85 13.13 -32.72
N LEU A 378 5.66 12.60 -31.80
CA LEU A 378 5.61 12.93 -30.37
C LEU A 378 5.69 14.44 -30.08
N SER A 379 6.40 15.21 -30.91
CA SER A 379 6.47 16.67 -30.79
C SER A 379 5.13 17.39 -30.95
N ALA A 380 4.12 16.73 -31.55
CA ALA A 380 2.77 17.26 -31.70
C ALA A 380 1.87 16.99 -30.48
N LEU A 381 2.29 16.11 -29.57
CA LEU A 381 1.51 15.72 -28.38
C LEU A 381 1.17 16.93 -27.51
N LEU A 382 2.17 17.71 -27.08
CA LEU A 382 1.95 18.81 -26.14
C LEU A 382 1.05 19.93 -26.73
N PRO A 383 1.28 20.43 -27.97
CA PRO A 383 0.38 21.42 -28.58
C PRO A 383 -1.07 20.91 -28.78
N ALA A 384 -1.23 19.64 -29.14
CA ALA A 384 -2.55 19.03 -29.31
C ALA A 384 -3.27 18.90 -27.95
N PHE A 385 -2.55 18.43 -26.94
CA PHE A 385 -3.01 18.33 -25.57
C PHE A 385 -3.43 19.70 -25.01
N GLU A 386 -2.61 20.74 -25.17
CA GLU A 386 -2.91 22.11 -24.74
C GLU A 386 -4.22 22.65 -25.32
N THR A 387 -4.55 22.28 -26.55
CA THR A 387 -5.82 22.66 -27.17
C THR A 387 -6.97 21.83 -26.60
N TRP A 388 -6.77 20.52 -26.46
CA TRP A 388 -7.77 19.56 -26.00
C TRP A 388 -8.24 19.83 -24.56
N ILE A 389 -7.35 20.18 -23.63
CA ILE A 389 -7.69 20.39 -22.20
C ILE A 389 -8.70 21.51 -21.95
N PHE A 390 -8.97 22.40 -22.92
CA PHE A 390 -9.98 23.46 -22.82
C PHE A 390 -11.32 23.10 -23.46
N THR A 391 -11.47 21.88 -23.97
CA THR A 391 -12.74 21.39 -24.52
C THR A 391 -13.65 20.84 -23.42
N ASP A 392 -14.95 20.83 -23.66
CA ASP A 392 -15.91 20.18 -22.77
C ASP A 392 -15.62 18.67 -22.66
N GLU A 393 -15.15 18.05 -23.75
CA GLU A 393 -14.77 16.64 -23.79
C GLU A 393 -13.69 16.32 -22.76
N ALA A 394 -12.63 17.12 -22.69
CA ALA A 394 -11.59 16.93 -21.68
C ALA A 394 -12.15 16.96 -20.25
N LEU A 395 -13.07 17.88 -19.93
CA LEU A 395 -13.68 17.90 -18.59
C LEU A 395 -14.43 16.60 -18.27
N TYR A 396 -15.11 16.00 -19.26
CA TYR A 396 -15.77 14.70 -19.09
C TYR A 396 -14.74 13.57 -18.97
N THR A 397 -13.71 13.57 -19.81
CA THR A 397 -12.67 12.52 -19.83
C THR A 397 -11.84 12.48 -18.55
N PHE A 398 -11.61 13.61 -17.87
CA PHE A 398 -10.97 13.60 -16.53
C PHE A 398 -11.81 12.90 -15.45
N GLY A 399 -13.10 12.70 -15.71
CA GLY A 399 -13.99 11.89 -14.89
C GLY A 399 -13.97 10.41 -15.21
N PHE A 400 -13.38 10.01 -16.33
CA PHE A 400 -13.34 8.62 -16.77
C PHE A 400 -12.42 7.79 -15.87
N THR A 401 -12.83 6.53 -15.63
CA THR A 401 -11.95 5.49 -15.09
C THR A 401 -12.17 4.22 -15.91
N PRO A 402 -11.15 3.35 -16.07
CA PRO A 402 -11.30 2.12 -16.85
C PRO A 402 -12.25 1.10 -16.21
N TYR A 403 -12.74 1.38 -15.01
CA TYR A 403 -13.71 0.56 -14.26
C TYR A 403 -15.15 0.99 -14.51
N MET A 404 -15.37 2.07 -15.25
CA MET A 404 -16.72 2.46 -15.66
C MET A 404 -17.28 1.43 -16.64
N PRO A 405 -18.58 1.11 -16.55
CA PRO A 405 -19.20 0.26 -17.56
C PRO A 405 -19.11 0.93 -18.92
N ASP A 406 -18.91 0.12 -19.97
CA ASP A 406 -18.94 0.60 -21.34
C ASP A 406 -20.22 1.40 -21.58
N THR A 407 -20.05 2.62 -22.10
CA THR A 407 -21.20 3.41 -22.52
C THR A 407 -21.91 2.62 -23.62
N PRO A 408 -23.19 2.25 -23.45
CA PRO A 408 -23.86 1.42 -24.43
C PRO A 408 -23.80 2.13 -25.78
N THR A 409 -23.16 1.47 -26.75
CA THR A 409 -23.13 1.97 -28.13
C THR A 409 -24.57 2.24 -28.52
N PRO A 410 -24.93 3.47 -28.96
CA PRO A 410 -26.31 3.78 -29.27
C PRO A 410 -26.80 2.78 -30.32
N THR A 411 -27.68 1.87 -29.89
CA THR A 411 -28.29 0.90 -30.80
C THR A 411 -28.99 1.72 -31.85
N GLN A 412 -28.57 1.59 -33.11
CA GLN A 412 -29.24 2.22 -34.24
C GLN A 412 -30.71 1.82 -34.18
N THR A 413 -31.53 2.69 -33.60
CA THR A 413 -32.95 2.48 -33.54
C THR A 413 -33.38 2.74 -34.97
N ARG A 414 -33.73 1.67 -35.70
CA ARG A 414 -34.35 1.82 -37.01
C ARG A 414 -35.61 2.63 -36.78
N THR A 415 -35.55 3.94 -37.03
CA THR A 415 -36.72 4.79 -37.01
C THR A 415 -37.67 4.19 -38.03
N PRO A 416 -38.85 3.68 -37.63
CA PRO A 416 -39.79 3.12 -38.58
C PRO A 416 -40.12 4.23 -39.56
N THR A 417 -39.67 4.09 -40.81
CA THR A 417 -40.04 5.00 -41.87
C THR A 417 -41.55 4.81 -42.06
N PRO A 418 -42.38 5.85 -41.87
CA PRO A 418 -43.80 5.71 -42.09
C PRO A 418 -44.03 5.22 -43.52
N PHE A 419 -44.79 4.13 -43.65
CA PHE A 419 -45.19 3.57 -44.93
C PHE A 419 -46.69 3.84 -45.12
N PRO A 420 -47.13 4.35 -46.28
CA PRO A 420 -46.34 4.70 -47.46
C PRO A 420 -45.44 5.93 -47.23
N PRO A 421 -44.30 6.04 -47.94
CA PRO A 421 -43.44 7.21 -47.86
C PRO A 421 -44.27 8.47 -48.15
N THR A 422 -44.24 9.43 -47.24
CA THR A 422 -44.84 10.74 -47.48
C THR A 422 -44.19 11.33 -48.73
N ASP A 423 -44.99 11.58 -49.79
CA ASP A 423 -44.55 12.26 -51.00
C ASP A 423 -43.86 13.57 -50.60
N THR A 424 -42.53 13.54 -50.66
CA THR A 424 -41.74 14.74 -50.43
C THR A 424 -41.92 15.60 -51.68
N PRO A 425 -42.46 16.82 -51.58
CA PRO A 425 -42.61 17.67 -52.75
C PRO A 425 -41.23 17.90 -53.35
N PHE A 426 -41.01 17.37 -54.55
CA PHE A 426 -39.83 17.69 -55.35
C PHE A 426 -39.75 19.22 -55.46
N PRO A 427 -38.60 19.85 -55.17
CA PRO A 427 -38.43 21.26 -55.47
C PRO A 427 -38.61 21.42 -56.98
N THR A 428 -39.74 22.00 -57.38
CA THR A 428 -39.98 22.39 -58.76
C THR A 428 -38.88 23.37 -59.13
N SER A 429 -38.07 23.02 -60.12
CA SER A 429 -37.09 23.89 -60.72
C SER A 429 -37.83 25.08 -61.34
N THR A 430 -38.05 26.13 -60.56
CA THR A 430 -38.49 27.42 -61.09
C THR A 430 -37.30 27.97 -61.89
N PRO A 431 -37.41 28.12 -63.22
CA PRO A 431 -36.32 28.70 -64.00
C PRO A 431 -36.19 30.17 -63.62
N THR A 432 -35.16 30.51 -62.87
CA THR A 432 -34.73 31.90 -62.74
C THR A 432 -34.10 32.31 -64.06
N PHE A 433 -34.79 33.17 -64.81
CA PHE A 433 -34.24 33.83 -65.99
C PHE A 433 -33.05 34.71 -65.57
N THR A 434 -31.83 34.20 -65.75
CA THR A 434 -30.62 35.00 -65.70
C THR A 434 -30.24 35.40 -67.13
N PRO A 435 -30.28 36.68 -67.51
CA PRO A 435 -29.76 37.10 -68.81
C PRO A 435 -28.23 36.97 -68.83
N SER A 436 -27.70 36.11 -69.70
CA SER A 436 -26.26 36.06 -70.00
C SER A 436 -25.90 37.02 -71.14
N PRO A 437 -24.77 37.73 -71.06
CA PRO A 437 -24.22 38.49 -72.17
C PRO A 437 -23.64 37.55 -73.24
N THR A 438 -23.90 37.92 -74.49
CA THR A 438 -23.37 37.31 -75.72
C THR A 438 -21.85 37.34 -75.75
N VAL A 439 -21.21 36.17 -75.83
CA VAL A 439 -19.81 36.03 -76.29
C VAL A 439 -19.79 35.03 -77.43
N THR A 440 -19.46 35.55 -78.61
CA THR A 440 -19.20 34.83 -79.86
C THR A 440 -17.76 34.30 -79.85
N GLY A 441 -17.56 32.99 -80.07
CA GLY A 441 -16.23 32.46 -80.36
C GLY A 441 -16.05 30.94 -80.21
N PHE A 442 -16.12 30.24 -81.36
CA PHE A 442 -15.33 29.08 -81.78
C PHE A 442 -15.09 27.85 -80.86
N HIS A 443 -15.69 26.73 -81.31
CA HIS A 443 -15.07 25.44 -81.64
C HIS A 443 -14.65 24.40 -80.57
N THR A 444 -15.30 23.23 -80.74
CA THR A 444 -14.84 21.83 -80.59
C THR A 444 -14.83 21.14 -79.22
N ALA A 445 -15.66 20.09 -79.19
CA ALA A 445 -15.89 19.10 -78.14
C ALA A 445 -14.67 18.28 -77.74
N THR A 446 -14.54 17.98 -76.45
CA THR A 446 -14.75 16.63 -75.86
C THR A 446 -14.87 16.78 -74.34
N PRO A 447 -16.03 16.56 -73.70
CA PRO A 447 -16.08 16.52 -72.24
C PRO A 447 -15.54 15.17 -71.72
N LEU A 448 -14.49 15.22 -70.90
CA LEU A 448 -14.09 14.10 -70.04
C LEU A 448 -15.22 13.81 -69.02
N PRO A 449 -15.41 12.55 -68.60
CA PRO A 449 -16.34 12.24 -67.52
C PRO A 449 -15.86 12.90 -66.22
N THR A 450 -16.63 13.86 -65.73
CA THR A 450 -16.45 14.46 -64.42
C THR A 450 -16.71 13.41 -63.35
N LEU A 451 -15.68 13.05 -62.59
CA LEU A 451 -15.83 12.33 -61.32
C LEU A 451 -16.57 13.25 -60.35
N THR A 452 -17.88 13.08 -60.24
CA THR A 452 -18.66 13.68 -59.15
C THR A 452 -18.20 13.03 -57.85
N PRO A 453 -17.61 13.77 -56.88
CA PRO A 453 -17.33 13.19 -55.57
C PRO A 453 -18.66 12.78 -54.94
N SER A 454 -18.86 11.47 -54.80
CA SER A 454 -19.93 10.95 -53.96
C SER A 454 -19.53 11.26 -52.52
N ASN A 455 -20.30 12.13 -51.87
CA ASN A 455 -20.28 12.31 -50.42
C ASN A 455 -20.69 10.99 -49.77
N THR A 456 -19.72 10.08 -49.63
CA THR A 456 -19.86 8.92 -48.76
C THR A 456 -19.89 9.49 -47.33
N PRO A 457 -20.97 9.32 -46.56
CA PRO A 457 -21.03 9.83 -45.21
C PRO A 457 -19.89 9.19 -44.40
N ARG A 458 -18.94 10.01 -43.98
CA ARG A 458 -17.98 9.62 -42.95
C ARG A 458 -18.81 9.39 -41.67
N PRO A 459 -18.60 8.29 -40.91
CA PRO A 459 -19.25 8.13 -39.62
C PRO A 459 -18.93 9.37 -38.78
N ALA A 460 -19.97 10.11 -38.39
CA ALA A 460 -19.80 11.22 -37.47
C ALA A 460 -19.32 10.63 -36.13
N THR A 461 -18.27 11.22 -35.57
CA THR A 461 -17.84 10.96 -34.20
C THR A 461 -19.03 11.17 -33.27
N ALA A 462 -19.24 10.26 -32.32
CA ALA A 462 -20.40 10.26 -31.44
C ALA A 462 -20.56 11.63 -30.76
N THR A 463 -21.60 12.38 -31.12
CA THR A 463 -21.93 13.64 -30.47
C THR A 463 -22.89 13.35 -29.33
N ASN A 464 -22.47 13.63 -28.09
CA ASN A 464 -23.32 13.59 -26.91
C ASN A 464 -24.47 14.59 -27.07
N THR A 465 -25.61 14.11 -27.58
CA THR A 465 -26.83 14.91 -27.71
C THR A 465 -27.50 14.98 -26.34
N PRO A 466 -27.71 16.17 -25.75
CA PRO A 466 -28.37 16.30 -24.47
C PRO A 466 -29.77 15.67 -24.53
N ARG A 467 -30.05 14.76 -23.59
CA ARG A 467 -31.36 14.10 -23.51
C ARG A 467 -32.47 15.13 -23.25
N PRO A 468 -33.67 14.99 -23.85
CA PRO A 468 -34.81 15.83 -23.52
C PRO A 468 -35.18 15.74 -22.02
N PRO A 469 -35.60 16.85 -21.39
CA PRO A 469 -35.83 16.96 -19.94
C PRO A 469 -36.92 16.05 -19.33
N ASP A 470 -37.54 15.15 -20.11
CA ASP A 470 -38.59 14.21 -19.65
C ASP A 470 -38.25 12.72 -19.88
N SER A 471 -37.00 12.40 -20.24
CA SER A 471 -36.59 11.04 -20.60
C SER A 471 -36.13 10.16 -19.43
N LEU A 472 -36.22 10.66 -18.19
CA LEU A 472 -35.91 9.87 -16.99
C LEU A 472 -37.16 9.12 -16.55
N ARG A 473 -37.07 7.79 -16.49
CA ARG A 473 -38.10 6.98 -15.82
C ARG A 473 -38.16 7.39 -14.36
N THR A 474 -39.34 7.73 -13.87
CA THR A 474 -39.61 7.83 -12.44
C THR A 474 -39.15 6.53 -11.77
N PRO A 475 -38.18 6.55 -10.85
CA PRO A 475 -37.69 5.34 -10.22
C PRO A 475 -38.85 4.65 -9.50
N THR A 476 -39.09 3.38 -9.87
CA THR A 476 -39.98 2.51 -9.09
C THR A 476 -39.32 2.32 -7.72
N LEU A 477 -40.02 2.71 -6.66
CA LEU A 477 -39.55 2.53 -5.29
C LEU A 477 -39.13 1.06 -5.09
N PRO A 478 -37.89 0.79 -4.62
CA PRO A 478 -37.47 -0.57 -4.31
C PRO A 478 -38.42 -1.17 -3.25
N PRO A 479 -38.67 -2.50 -3.29
CA PRO A 479 -39.46 -3.16 -2.26
C PRO A 479 -38.88 -2.86 -0.88
N ALA A 480 -39.76 -2.56 0.08
CA ALA A 480 -39.38 -2.25 1.44
C ALA A 480 -38.42 -3.32 1.98
N VAL A 481 -37.20 -2.91 2.28
CA VAL A 481 -36.21 -3.76 2.95
C VAL A 481 -36.82 -4.17 4.30
N PRO A 482 -36.86 -5.47 4.65
CA PRO A 482 -37.31 -5.88 5.98
C PRO A 482 -36.45 -5.16 7.02
N GLU A 483 -37.13 -4.47 7.92
CA GLU A 483 -36.55 -3.72 9.03
C GLU A 483 -35.60 -4.64 9.81
N VAL A 484 -34.30 -4.41 9.63
CA VAL A 484 -33.25 -5.07 10.41
C VAL A 484 -33.48 -4.64 11.85
N GLN A 485 -33.90 -5.59 12.69
CA GLN A 485 -34.02 -5.38 14.13
C GLN A 485 -32.66 -4.92 14.64
N ALA A 486 -32.59 -3.65 15.02
CA ALA A 486 -31.42 -3.06 15.65
C ALA A 486 -31.02 -3.94 16.84
N GLU A 487 -29.75 -4.34 16.86
CA GLU A 487 -29.14 -5.04 17.98
C GLU A 487 -29.42 -4.26 19.27
N SER A 488 -29.76 -5.02 20.31
CA SER A 488 -30.33 -4.50 21.54
C SER A 488 -29.48 -3.35 22.14
N PRO A 489 -30.12 -2.28 22.63
CA PRO A 489 -29.40 -1.23 23.34
C PRO A 489 -28.66 -1.84 24.54
N VAL A 490 -27.41 -1.40 24.69
CA VAL A 490 -26.52 -1.67 25.82
C VAL A 490 -27.33 -1.83 27.11
N SER A 491 -27.24 -3.02 27.74
CA SER A 491 -27.99 -3.34 28.95
C SER A 491 -27.89 -2.20 29.97
N PRO A 492 -29.02 -1.71 30.53
CA PRO A 492 -29.00 -0.64 31.53
C PRO A 492 -28.14 -1.01 32.76
N ALA A 493 -27.89 -2.30 33.01
CA ALA A 493 -26.98 -2.75 34.05
C ALA A 493 -25.51 -2.35 33.79
N LEU A 494 -25.07 -2.32 32.52
CA LEU A 494 -23.71 -1.92 32.15
C LEU A 494 -23.49 -0.42 32.40
N ILE A 495 -24.50 0.41 32.08
CA ILE A 495 -24.45 1.86 32.29
C ILE A 495 -24.37 2.18 33.80
N VAL A 496 -25.12 1.47 34.63
CA VAL A 496 -25.08 1.63 36.10
C VAL A 496 -23.72 1.20 36.66
N LEU A 497 -23.14 0.11 36.16
CA LEU A 497 -21.82 -0.37 36.59
C LEU A 497 -20.72 0.65 36.26
N ILE A 498 -20.70 1.18 35.03
CA ILE A 498 -19.75 2.21 34.61
C ILE A 498 -19.89 3.46 35.47
N GLY A 499 -21.13 3.90 35.73
CA GLY A 499 -21.40 5.05 36.61
C GLY A 499 -20.88 4.85 38.04
N ALA A 500 -21.05 3.66 38.62
CA ALA A 500 -20.55 3.33 39.95
C ALA A 500 -19.02 3.36 40.04
N ILE A 501 -18.33 2.90 38.99
CA ILE A 501 -16.85 2.94 38.91
C ILE A 501 -16.34 4.38 38.89
N PHE A 502 -16.94 5.26 38.08
CA PHE A 502 -16.56 6.68 38.04
C PHE A 502 -16.83 7.40 39.36
N ALA A 503 -17.95 7.11 40.03
CA ALA A 503 -18.25 7.67 41.35
C ALA A 503 -17.20 7.24 42.40
N ALA A 504 -16.81 5.96 42.40
CA ALA A 504 -15.78 5.44 43.30
C ALA A 504 -14.41 6.09 43.06
N LEU A 505 -14.01 6.26 41.79
CA LEU A 505 -12.78 6.96 41.41
C LEU A 505 -12.81 8.44 41.82
N GLY A 506 -13.95 9.12 41.67
CA GLY A 506 -14.14 10.50 42.13
C GLY A 506 -13.96 10.64 43.64
N VAL A 507 -14.56 9.74 44.44
CA VAL A 507 -14.41 9.72 45.90
C VAL A 507 -12.97 9.44 46.31
N LEU A 508 -12.31 8.47 45.69
CA LEU A 508 -10.89 8.17 45.96
C LEU A 508 -9.98 9.36 45.65
N THR A 509 -10.23 10.05 44.53
CA THR A 509 -9.48 11.24 44.13
C THR A 509 -9.70 12.38 45.12
N TYR A 510 -10.94 12.61 45.56
CA TYR A 510 -11.26 13.62 46.57
C TYR A 510 -10.57 13.34 47.91
N ILE A 511 -10.62 12.09 48.39
CA ILE A 511 -9.94 11.67 49.63
C ILE A 511 -8.43 11.87 49.51
N TYR A 512 -7.84 11.52 48.36
CA TYR A 512 -6.43 11.71 48.09
C TYR A 512 -6.02 13.19 48.12
N LEU A 513 -6.80 14.07 47.48
CA LEU A 513 -6.57 15.52 47.49
C LEU A 513 -6.70 16.11 48.89
N ARG A 514 -7.71 15.68 49.67
CA ARG A 514 -7.88 16.13 51.05
C ARG A 514 -6.70 15.70 51.94
N MET A 515 -6.21 14.47 51.78
CA MET A 515 -5.02 14.00 52.49
C MET A 515 -3.73 14.74 52.11
N LEU A 516 -3.67 15.35 50.92
CA LEU A 516 -2.57 16.22 50.54
C LEU A 516 -2.68 17.60 51.21
N GLN A 517 -3.89 18.16 51.29
CA GLN A 517 -4.13 19.47 51.94
C GLN A 517 -3.90 19.47 53.45
N GLU A 518 -4.17 18.38 54.16
CA GLU A 518 -3.91 18.28 55.61
C GLU A 518 -2.43 18.08 55.97
N ARG A 519 -1.54 18.01 54.96
CA ARG A 519 -0.10 17.76 55.12
C ARG A 519 0.78 18.97 54.88
N ASP A 520 0.22 20.05 54.36
CA ASP A 520 0.79 21.40 54.32
C ASP A 520 0.24 22.19 55.52
#